data_AF-A0A967D8Z0-F1
#
_entry.id   AF-A0A967D8Z0-F1
#
_cell.length_a   1.000
_cell.length_b   1.000
_cell.length_c   1.000
_cell.angle_alpha   90.00
_cell.angle_beta   90.00
_cell.angle_gamma   90.00
#
_symmetry.space_group_name_H-M   'P 1'
#
loop_
_entity.id
_entity.type
_entity.pdbx_description
1 polymer ?
#
loop_
_entity_poly.entity_id
_entity_poly.type
_entity_poly.pdbx_seq_one_letter_code
_entity_poly.pdbx_strand_id
1 'polypeptide(L)' 'GGAALDVFAVEPAKDLSHFVGVPNLILTPHVAGVTEESNDRVSNMIAREVNLFLEKNT' A
#
# COMPACT_ATOMS: atom_id res chain seq x y z
N GLY A 1 -7.33 24.32 -7.09
CA GLY A 1 -7.50 22.86 -6.95
C GLY A 1 -6.23 22.25 -6.39
N GLY A 2 -6.24 20.96 -6.08
CA GLY A 2 -5.08 20.22 -5.54
C GLY A 2 -5.25 18.72 -5.70
N ALA A 3 -4.22 17.96 -5.37
CA ALA A 3 -4.21 16.49 -5.44
C ALA A 3 -3.40 15.88 -4.28
N ALA A 4 -3.80 14.68 -3.88
CA ALA A 4 -3.05 13.83 -2.97
C ALA A 4 -2.86 12.47 -3.65
N LEU A 5 -1.61 12.05 -3.85
CA LEU A 5 -1.26 10.81 -4.53
C LEU A 5 -0.49 9.90 -3.56
N ASP A 6 -1.00 8.69 -3.37
CA ASP A 6 -0.31 7.65 -2.61
C ASP A 6 0.33 6.59 -3.51
N VAL A 7 -0.12 6.50 -4.76
CA VAL A 7 0.33 5.48 -5.72
C VAL A 7 0.95 6.11 -6.95
N PHE A 8 1.91 5.39 -7.55
CA PHE A 8 2.62 5.80 -8.75
C PHE A 8 2.58 4.71 -9.82
N ALA A 9 2.80 5.07 -11.08
CA ALA A 9 2.78 4.10 -12.17
C ALA A 9 3.88 3.04 -12.06
N VAL A 10 5.03 3.39 -11.46
CA VAL A 10 6.14 2.47 -11.16
C VAL A 10 6.54 2.67 -9.71
N GLU A 11 6.66 1.56 -8.99
CA GLU A 11 6.96 1.55 -7.56
C GLU A 11 8.11 0.60 -7.21
N PRO A 12 8.98 0.94 -6.24
CA PRO A 12 9.01 2.21 -5.49
C PRO A 12 9.34 3.41 -6.38
N ALA A 13 8.75 4.57 -6.09
CA ALA A 13 9.01 5.79 -6.86
C ALA A 13 10.47 6.21 -6.67
N LYS A 14 11.25 6.20 -7.76
CA LYS A 14 12.71 6.49 -7.73
C LYS A 14 13.04 7.94 -8.10
N ASP A 15 12.21 8.57 -8.93
CA ASP A 15 12.38 9.95 -9.37
C ASP A 15 11.04 10.68 -9.32
N LEU A 16 10.98 11.73 -8.50
CA LEU A 16 9.81 12.59 -8.31
C LEU A 16 10.10 14.04 -8.74
N SER A 17 11.22 14.28 -9.44
CA SER A 17 11.65 15.62 -9.84
C SER A 17 10.61 16.39 -10.65
N HIS A 18 9.79 15.67 -11.44
CA HIS A 18 8.69 16.23 -12.22
C HIS A 18 7.51 16.78 -11.39
N PHE A 19 7.44 16.45 -10.09
CA PHE A 19 6.44 16.99 -9.17
C PHE A 19 6.93 18.21 -8.38
N VAL A 20 8.20 18.60 -8.53
CA VAL A 20 8.77 19.74 -7.81
C VAL A 20 8.05 21.04 -8.22
N GLY A 21 7.62 21.81 -7.22
CA GLY A 21 6.98 23.12 -7.43
C GLY A 21 5.51 23.05 -7.84
N VAL A 22 4.90 21.86 -7.93
CA VAL A 22 3.45 21.76 -8.17
C VAL A 22 2.70 22.25 -6.92
N PRO A 23 1.89 23.32 -7.02
CA PRO A 23 1.16 23.86 -5.87
C PRO A 23 0.06 22.90 -5.44
N ASN A 24 -0.16 22.78 -4.13
CA ASN A 24 -1.22 21.96 -3.52
C ASN A 24 -1.17 20.46 -3.89
N LEU A 25 0.05 19.90 -4.00
CA LEU A 25 0.29 18.48 -4.22
C LEU A 25 0.88 17.83 -2.96
N ILE A 26 0.24 16.77 -2.49
CA ILE A 26 0.74 15.91 -1.42
C ILE A 26 1.09 14.55 -2.03
N LEU A 27 2.29 14.05 -1.75
CA LEU A 27 2.76 12.74 -2.17
C LEU A 27 3.04 11.89 -0.93
N THR A 28 2.52 10.66 -0.89
CA THR A 28 2.84 9.67 0.15
C THR A 28 3.38 8.40 -0.49
N PRO A 29 4.35 7.69 0.15
CA PRO A 29 5.06 6.59 -0.48
C PRO A 29 4.30 5.25 -0.37
N HIS A 30 3.09 5.16 -0.93
CA HIS A 30 2.22 3.97 -0.89
C HIS A 30 1.98 3.44 0.53
N VAL A 31 1.49 4.33 1.39
CA VAL A 31 1.25 4.04 2.82
C VAL A 31 -0.18 4.32 3.27
N ALA A 32 -1.09 4.76 2.39
CA ALA A 32 -2.47 5.06 2.79
C ALA A 32 -3.22 3.83 3.32
N GLY A 33 -2.83 2.62 2.89
CA GLY A 33 -3.39 1.36 3.38
C GLY A 33 -2.70 0.78 4.62
N VAL A 34 -1.59 1.36 5.07
CA VAL A 34 -0.70 0.77 6.10
C VAL A 34 -1.09 1.26 7.49
N THR A 35 -2.31 0.93 7.91
CA THR A 35 -2.77 1.14 9.30
C THR A 35 -2.55 -0.11 10.15
N GLU A 36 -2.54 0.04 11.48
CA GLU A 36 -2.45 -1.09 12.41
C GLU A 36 -3.60 -2.08 12.17
N GLU A 37 -4.83 -1.60 12.00
CA GLU A 37 -6.00 -2.45 11.78
C GLU A 37 -5.96 -3.14 10.41
N SER A 38 -5.41 -2.50 9.38
CA SER A 38 -5.19 -3.14 8.09
C SER A 38 -4.15 -4.24 8.19
N ASN A 39 -3.06 -4.01 8.92
CA ASN A 39 -2.02 -5.01 9.15
C ASN A 39 -2.59 -6.23 9.90
N ASP A 40 -3.40 -6.01 10.93
CA ASP A 40 -4.06 -7.08 11.68
C ASP A 40 -5.03 -7.89 10.81
N ARG A 41 -5.87 -7.22 10.01
CA ARG A 41 -6.83 -7.91 9.12
C ARG A 41 -6.12 -8.75 8.06
N VAL A 42 -5.12 -8.18 7.39
CA VAL A 42 -4.38 -8.88 6.34
C VAL A 42 -3.59 -10.05 6.92
N SER A 43 -2.96 -9.87 8.08
CA SER A 43 -2.23 -10.93 8.78
C SER A 43 -3.14 -12.12 9.12
N ASN A 44 -4.32 -11.85 9.68
CA ASN A 44 -5.31 -12.90 9.99
C ASN A 44 -5.83 -13.60 8.73
N MET A 45 -6.09 -12.86 7.65
CA MET A 45 -6.51 -13.42 6.37
C MET A 45 -5.45 -14.40 5.82
N ILE A 46 -4.18 -13.98 5.77
CA ILE A 46 -3.08 -14.80 5.26
C ILE A 46 -2.92 -16.06 6.12
N ALA A 47 -2.91 -15.94 7.45
CA ALA A 47 -2.78 -17.09 8.35
C ALA A 47 -3.91 -18.11 8.15
N ARG A 48 -5.15 -17.63 7.96
CA ARG A 48 -6.31 -18.48 7.66
C ARG A 48 -6.12 -19.25 6.34
N GLU A 49 -5.72 -18.58 5.27
CA GLU A 49 -5.54 -19.24 3.97
C GLU A 49 -4.42 -20.28 3.99
N VAL A 50 -3.33 -20.01 4.72
CA VAL A 50 -2.26 -20.99 4.97
C VAL A 50 -2.80 -22.22 5.69
N ASN A 51 -3.57 -22.04 6.77
CA ASN A 51 -4.17 -23.18 7.49
C ASN A 51 -5.11 -23.99 6.60
N LEU A 52 -5.98 -23.33 5.84
CA LEU A 52 -6.89 -24.00 4.90
C LEU A 52 -6.15 -24.83 3.85
N PHE A 53 -5.00 -24.34 3.36
CA PHE A 53 -4.18 -25.10 2.41
C PHE A 53 -3.54 -26.34 3.07
N LEU A 54 -3.06 -26.21 4.30
CA LEU A 54 -2.41 -27.32 5.02
C LEU A 54 -3.43 -28.41 5.39
N GLU A 55 -4.61 -28.03 5.89
CA GLU A 55 -5.68 -28.96 6.26
C GLU A 55 -6.25 -29.73 5.05
N LYS A 56 -6.26 -29.13 3.86
CA LYS A 56 -6.72 -29.80 2.63
C LYS A 56 -5.70 -30.79 2.05
N ASN A 57 -4.45 -30.76 2.51
CA ASN A 57 -3.36 -31.64 2.06
C ASN A 57 -2.99 -32.72 3.10
N THR A 58 -3.76 -32.82 4.17
CA THR A 58 -3.72 -33.90 5.18
C THR A 58 -5.00 -34.72 5.11
#